data_AF-A0A0L0HE65-F1
#
_entry.id   AF-A0A0L0HE65-F1
#
_cell.length_a   1.000
_cell.length_b   1.000
_cell.length_c   1.000
_cell.angle_alpha   90.00
_cell.angle_beta   90.00
_cell.angle_gamma   90.00
#
_symmetry.space_group_name_H-M   'P 1'
#
loop_
_entity.id
_entity.type
_entity.pdbx_description
1 polymer ?
#
loop_
_entity_poly.entity_id
_entity_poly.type
_entity_poly.pdbx_seq_one_letter_code
_entity_poly.pdbx_strand_id
1 'polypeptide(L)'
;MVTTGPSLGRLKMQALLAREQEILKAKDESPYPTPVEETSQSLLLKSLARSQPTPFPEKLLFSYFYLYLDVLGDKELERHSLARFSRLESACESVPVSSVCRDRFPRVGEMCEKGGDVMLVKIHLNLHHLTTGDFRNISVFESTRAKTLECTTTVYHFGQRILETKQVQYPLPASPTTTPTTTTTPQRHLYHFDFVKQFFSAFLAGFQCLRMDVERMIAIDNLSVMQVFEDVSLPFEQPSPLLCVLYQFECGKGETRAVFVE
;
A
#
# COMPACT_ATOMS: atom_id res chain seq x y z
N MET A 1 62.21 13.86 -17.65
CA MET A 1 61.52 12.55 -17.72
C MET A 1 60.40 12.56 -16.70
N VAL A 2 59.15 12.73 -17.15
CA VAL A 2 57.98 12.83 -16.26
C VAL A 2 57.42 11.43 -16.09
N THR A 3 57.57 10.86 -14.90
CA THR A 3 56.96 9.59 -14.50
C THR A 3 55.51 9.85 -14.11
N THR A 4 54.58 9.50 -15.00
CA THR A 4 53.14 9.54 -14.71
C THR A 4 52.77 8.39 -13.78
N GLY A 5 52.57 8.70 -12.51
CA GLY A 5 52.00 7.75 -11.54
C GLY A 5 50.57 7.34 -11.94
N PRO A 6 50.13 6.12 -11.55
CA PRO A 6 48.80 5.65 -11.89
C PRO A 6 47.73 6.54 -11.25
N SER A 7 46.70 6.90 -12.03
CA SER A 7 45.59 7.72 -11.55
C SER A 7 44.83 7.01 -10.41
N LEU A 8 44.32 7.78 -9.45
CA LEU A 8 43.56 7.29 -8.30
C LEU A 8 42.39 6.35 -8.71
N GLY A 9 41.82 6.56 -9.89
CA GLY A 9 40.79 5.69 -10.47
C GLY A 9 41.31 4.28 -10.81
N ARG A 10 42.56 4.14 -11.30
CA ARG A 10 43.17 2.83 -11.57
C ARG A 10 43.49 2.06 -10.28
N LEU A 11 43.95 2.76 -9.24
CA LEU A 11 44.24 2.15 -7.94
C LEU A 11 42.97 1.62 -7.26
N LYS A 12 41.85 2.35 -7.33
CA LYS A 12 40.55 1.89 -6.79
C LYS A 12 40.01 0.67 -7.55
N MET A 13 40.21 0.60 -8.87
CA MET A 13 39.76 -0.52 -9.69
C MET A 13 40.58 -1.79 -9.43
N GLN A 14 41.89 -1.66 -9.25
CA GLN A 14 42.73 -2.79 -8.84
C GLN A 14 42.40 -3.29 -7.43
N ALA A 15 42.06 -2.41 -6.49
CA ALA A 15 41.63 -2.80 -5.16
C ALA A 15 40.28 -3.55 -5.16
N LEU A 16 39.34 -3.15 -6.03
CA LEU A 16 38.06 -3.85 -6.22
C LEU A 16 38.25 -5.25 -6.82
N LEU A 17 39.09 -5.38 -7.84
CA LEU A 17 39.39 -6.68 -8.48
C LEU A 17 40.16 -7.63 -7.54
N ALA A 18 41.08 -7.11 -6.73
CA ALA A 18 41.76 -7.91 -5.71
C ALA A 18 40.79 -8.42 -4.64
N ARG A 19 39.82 -7.59 -4.22
CA ARG A 19 38.80 -7.97 -3.25
C ARG A 19 37.81 -9.00 -3.80
N GLU A 20 37.43 -8.92 -5.08
CA GLU A 20 36.61 -9.96 -5.73
C GLU A 20 37.34 -11.31 -5.81
N GLN A 21 38.65 -11.30 -6.10
CA GLN A 21 39.45 -12.53 -6.14
C GLN A 21 39.63 -13.16 -4.75
N GLU A 22 39.73 -12.35 -3.68
CA GLU A 22 39.72 -12.86 -2.30
C GLU A 22 38.36 -13.46 -1.92
N ILE A 23 37.25 -12.85 -2.33
CA ILE A 23 35.89 -13.38 -2.10
C ILE A 23 35.69 -14.69 -2.85
N LEU A 24 36.21 -14.81 -4.08
CA LEU A 24 36.14 -16.05 -4.87
C LEU A 24 37.02 -17.15 -4.27
N LYS A 25 38.21 -16.84 -3.74
CA LYS A 25 39.03 -17.80 -3.01
C LYS A 25 38.41 -18.25 -1.69
N ALA A 26 37.79 -17.33 -0.93
CA ALA A 26 37.10 -17.67 0.31
C ALA A 26 35.83 -18.53 0.10
N LYS A 27 35.31 -18.58 -1.13
CA LYS A 27 34.13 -19.39 -1.48
C LYS A 27 34.49 -20.86 -1.80
N ASP A 28 35.75 -21.16 -2.05
CA ASP A 28 36.25 -22.50 -2.41
C ASP A 28 36.85 -23.26 -1.19
N GLU A 29 37.05 -22.59 -0.05
CA GLU A 29 37.56 -23.16 1.21
C GLU A 29 36.52 -23.15 2.35
N SER A 30 35.25 -23.44 2.04
CA SER A 30 34.23 -23.72 3.08
C SER A 30 34.02 -25.23 3.19
N PRO A 31 34.21 -25.84 4.37
CA PRO A 31 33.75 -27.21 4.60
C PRO A 31 32.22 -27.24 4.49
N TYR A 32 31.70 -28.22 3.76
CA TYR A 32 30.26 -28.50 3.69
C TYR A 32 29.66 -28.54 5.10
N PRO A 33 28.53 -27.86 5.38
CA PRO A 33 27.75 -28.18 6.56
C PRO A 33 27.19 -29.60 6.37
N THR A 34 27.58 -30.50 7.26
CA THR A 34 26.88 -31.76 7.48
C THR A 34 25.41 -31.46 7.82
N PRO A 35 24.46 -32.31 7.41
CA PRO A 35 23.06 -32.09 7.74
C PRO A 35 22.90 -32.21 9.25
N VAL A 36 22.60 -31.09 9.90
CA VAL A 36 22.25 -31.06 11.32
C VAL A 36 20.90 -31.76 11.44
N GLU A 37 20.88 -32.96 11.98
CA GLU A 37 19.64 -33.61 12.43
C GLU A 37 18.92 -32.63 13.37
N GLU A 38 17.76 -32.14 12.93
CA GLU A 38 16.89 -31.30 13.76
C GLU A 38 16.49 -32.11 15.00
N THR A 39 17.19 -31.87 16.11
CA THR A 39 16.83 -32.46 17.40
C THR A 39 15.43 -32.01 17.79
N SER A 40 14.63 -32.93 18.33
CA SER A 40 13.21 -32.73 18.70
C SER A 40 12.95 -31.51 19.59
N GLN A 41 13.99 -30.95 20.22
CA GLN A 41 13.93 -29.71 20.98
C GLN A 41 13.76 -28.45 20.11
N SER A 42 14.32 -28.41 18.89
CA SER A 42 14.14 -27.28 17.96
C SER A 42 12.72 -27.27 17.37
N LEU A 43 12.15 -28.46 17.11
CA LEU A 43 10.76 -28.62 16.71
C LEU A 43 9.80 -28.28 17.86
N LEU A 44 10.15 -28.62 19.10
CA LEU A 44 9.38 -28.22 20.29
C LEU A 44 9.39 -26.71 20.49
N LEU A 45 10.55 -26.03 20.38
CA LEU A 45 10.65 -24.57 20.47
C LEU A 45 9.93 -23.85 19.32
N LYS A 46 9.95 -24.39 18.09
CA LYS A 46 9.13 -23.89 16.96
C LYS A 46 7.63 -24.15 17.20
N SER A 47 7.25 -25.25 17.85
CA SER A 47 5.86 -25.54 18.22
C SER A 47 5.36 -24.71 19.42
N LEU A 48 6.28 -24.25 20.28
CA LEU A 48 5.99 -23.35 21.41
C LEU A 48 5.97 -21.87 20.97
N ALA A 49 6.68 -21.53 19.89
CA ALA A 49 6.55 -20.26 19.16
C ALA A 49 5.29 -20.22 18.26
N ARG A 50 4.49 -21.28 18.27
CA ARG A 50 3.10 -21.26 17.79
C ARG A 50 2.32 -20.40 18.77
N SER A 51 2.41 -19.09 18.59
CA SER A 51 1.49 -18.14 19.19
C SER A 51 0.09 -18.70 19.02
N GLN A 52 -0.64 -18.83 20.14
CA GLN A 52 -2.02 -19.29 20.13
C GLN A 52 -2.76 -18.60 18.96
N PRO A 53 -3.52 -19.33 18.13
CA PRO A 53 -4.38 -18.69 17.15
C PRO A 53 -5.29 -17.76 17.94
N THR A 54 -5.07 -16.46 17.83
CA THR A 54 -5.93 -15.51 18.52
C THR A 54 -7.34 -15.70 18.00
N PRO A 55 -8.35 -15.79 18.88
CA PRO A 55 -9.72 -16.17 18.50
C PRO A 55 -10.46 -15.12 17.67
N PHE A 56 -9.79 -14.05 17.22
CA PHE A 56 -10.37 -12.99 16.43
C PHE A 56 -9.52 -12.77 15.17
N PRO A 57 -10.14 -12.73 13.97
CA PRO A 57 -9.44 -12.34 12.76
C PRO A 57 -8.88 -10.92 12.97
N GLU A 58 -7.57 -10.79 12.85
CA GLU A 58 -6.89 -9.54 13.16
C GLU A 58 -7.07 -8.55 12.00
N LYS A 59 -7.77 -7.45 12.27
CA LYS A 59 -8.24 -6.50 11.25
C LYS A 59 -7.19 -5.42 10.94
N LEU A 60 -7.12 -5.03 9.67
CA LEU A 60 -6.46 -3.80 9.25
C LEU A 60 -7.51 -2.69 9.17
N LEU A 61 -7.24 -1.56 9.81
CA LEU A 61 -8.19 -0.46 9.93
C LEU A 61 -7.81 0.68 9.00
N PHE A 62 -8.69 1.03 8.06
CA PHE A 62 -8.52 2.23 7.25
C PHE A 62 -8.96 3.46 8.05
N SER A 63 -8.01 4.32 8.40
CA SER A 63 -8.25 5.39 9.39
C SER A 63 -8.41 6.75 8.74
N TYR A 64 -7.61 7.04 7.72
CA TYR A 64 -7.59 8.35 7.07
C TYR A 64 -7.20 8.23 5.61
N PHE A 65 -7.85 9.03 4.76
CA PHE A 65 -7.46 9.17 3.37
C PHE A 65 -7.69 10.58 2.88
N TYR A 66 -6.75 11.08 2.10
CA TYR A 66 -6.80 12.43 1.56
C TYR A 66 -6.16 12.45 0.19
N LEU A 67 -6.93 12.89 -0.80
CA LEU A 67 -6.47 13.16 -2.15
C LEU A 67 -6.40 14.65 -2.36
N TYR A 68 -5.31 15.12 -2.94
CA TYR A 68 -5.13 16.53 -3.23
C TYR A 68 -4.16 16.75 -4.39
N LEU A 69 -4.21 17.94 -4.97
CA LEU A 69 -3.22 18.44 -5.92
C LEU A 69 -2.36 19.49 -5.21
N ASP A 70 -1.04 19.34 -5.32
CA ASP A 70 -0.12 20.44 -5.06
C ASP A 70 -0.06 21.31 -6.33
N VAL A 71 -0.57 22.54 -6.23
CA VAL A 71 -0.62 23.50 -7.34
C VAL A 71 0.40 24.58 -7.07
N LEU A 72 1.19 24.92 -8.10
CA LEU A 72 2.11 26.04 -8.01
C LEU A 72 1.32 27.33 -8.18
N GLY A 73 1.06 28.03 -7.08
CA GLY A 73 0.49 29.38 -7.11
C GLY A 73 1.55 30.44 -7.41
N ASP A 74 1.12 31.70 -7.46
CA ASP A 74 2.00 32.84 -7.80
C ASP A 74 3.19 33.00 -6.84
N LYS A 75 3.06 32.52 -5.59
CA LYS A 75 4.09 32.70 -4.54
C LYS A 75 4.30 31.49 -3.64
N GLU A 76 3.34 30.58 -3.56
CA GLU A 76 3.38 29.42 -2.64
C GLU A 76 2.76 28.17 -3.28
N LEU A 77 3.09 27.02 -2.71
CA LEU A 77 2.49 25.75 -3.08
C LEU A 77 1.10 25.65 -2.40
N GLU A 78 0.04 25.73 -3.19
CA GLU A 78 -1.33 25.62 -2.71
C GLU A 78 -1.82 24.18 -2.82
N ARG A 79 -2.64 23.73 -1.85
CA ARG A 79 -3.24 22.39 -1.87
C ARG A 79 -4.70 22.48 -2.27
N HIS A 80 -5.01 22.00 -3.47
CA HIS A 80 -6.38 21.79 -3.90
C HIS A 80 -6.88 20.44 -3.39
N SER A 81 -7.79 20.46 -2.42
CA SER A 81 -8.39 19.25 -1.86
C SER A 81 -9.33 18.60 -2.87
N LEU A 82 -9.04 17.34 -3.25
CA LEU A 82 -9.88 16.55 -4.14
C LEU A 82 -10.93 15.76 -3.36
N ALA A 83 -10.53 15.09 -2.28
CA ALA A 83 -11.44 14.35 -1.41
C ALA A 83 -10.76 13.99 -0.09
N ARG A 84 -11.56 13.85 0.98
CA ARG A 84 -11.08 13.43 2.29
C ARG A 84 -12.03 12.42 2.92
N PHE A 85 -11.44 11.41 3.56
CA PHE A 85 -12.10 10.45 4.42
C PHE A 85 -11.41 10.42 5.78
N SER A 86 -12.23 10.42 6.84
CA SER A 86 -11.80 10.24 8.21
C SER A 86 -12.75 9.24 8.86
N ARG A 87 -12.21 8.13 9.37
CA ARG A 87 -13.02 7.12 10.04
C ARG A 87 -13.70 7.67 11.30
N LEU A 88 -13.06 8.62 11.99
CA LEU A 88 -13.63 9.28 13.18
C LEU A 88 -14.93 10.05 12.85
N GLU A 89 -15.10 10.45 11.59
CA GLU A 89 -16.23 11.23 11.11
C GLU A 89 -17.25 10.35 10.36
N SER A 90 -16.96 9.06 10.16
CA SER A 90 -17.76 8.16 9.32
C SER A 90 -18.41 7.05 10.13
N ALA A 91 -19.75 7.01 10.14
CA ALA A 91 -20.48 5.81 10.53
C ALA A 91 -20.36 4.79 9.39
N CYS A 92 -19.53 3.76 9.55
CA CYS A 92 -19.45 2.68 8.58
C CYS A 92 -20.65 1.75 8.74
N GLU A 93 -21.67 1.95 7.91
CA GLU A 93 -22.78 1.01 7.73
C GLU A 93 -22.30 -0.22 6.93
N SER A 94 -23.02 -1.33 7.00
CA SER A 94 -22.82 -2.48 6.11
C SER A 94 -23.88 -2.53 5.01
N VAL A 95 -23.47 -2.98 3.83
CA VAL A 95 -24.34 -3.19 2.66
C VAL A 95 -24.07 -4.57 2.07
N PRO A 96 -25.08 -5.22 1.45
CA PRO A 96 -24.88 -6.52 0.86
C PRO A 96 -23.96 -6.45 -0.37
N VAL A 97 -23.16 -7.48 -0.62
CA VAL A 97 -22.28 -7.61 -1.79
C VAL A 97 -23.02 -7.45 -3.13
N SER A 98 -24.31 -7.79 -3.17
CA SER A 98 -25.16 -7.61 -4.36
C SER A 98 -25.41 -6.14 -4.71
N SER A 99 -25.20 -5.21 -3.78
CA SER A 99 -25.32 -3.77 -4.02
C SER A 99 -24.08 -3.18 -4.72
N VAL A 100 -22.98 -3.93 -4.77
CA VAL A 100 -21.75 -3.52 -5.45
C VAL A 100 -21.79 -3.94 -6.91
N CYS A 101 -21.58 -2.98 -7.81
CA CYS A 101 -21.54 -3.25 -9.25
C CYS A 101 -20.33 -4.13 -9.60
N ARG A 102 -20.58 -5.41 -9.91
CA ARG A 102 -19.55 -6.38 -10.28
C ARG A 102 -18.83 -6.01 -11.58
N ASP A 103 -19.50 -5.29 -12.47
CA ASP A 103 -18.87 -4.80 -13.69
C ASP A 103 -17.78 -3.77 -13.39
N ARG A 104 -17.92 -2.97 -12.32
CA ARG A 104 -16.86 -2.04 -11.86
C ARG A 104 -15.78 -2.72 -11.03
N PHE A 105 -16.13 -3.78 -10.31
CA PHE A 105 -15.22 -4.51 -9.43
C PHE A 105 -15.32 -6.03 -9.67
N PRO A 106 -14.66 -6.55 -10.73
CA PRO A 106 -14.83 -7.94 -11.14
C PRO A 106 -14.46 -8.97 -10.05
N ARG A 107 -13.57 -8.60 -9.12
CA ARG A 107 -13.05 -9.48 -8.06
C ARG A 107 -13.74 -9.32 -6.70
N VAL A 108 -14.78 -8.49 -6.58
CA VAL A 108 -15.41 -8.24 -5.27
C VAL A 108 -15.98 -9.51 -4.63
N GLY A 109 -16.61 -10.39 -5.42
CA GLY A 109 -17.14 -11.66 -4.91
C GLY A 109 -16.05 -12.58 -4.35
N GLU A 110 -14.95 -12.74 -5.10
CA GLU A 110 -13.77 -13.50 -4.67
C GLU A 110 -13.20 -12.94 -3.35
N MET A 111 -13.14 -11.61 -3.20
CA MET A 111 -12.60 -11.00 -1.98
C MET A 111 -13.49 -11.23 -0.75
N CYS A 112 -14.82 -11.19 -0.91
CA CYS A 112 -15.77 -11.48 0.17
C CYS A 112 -15.68 -12.97 0.59
N GLU A 113 -15.59 -13.88 -0.38
CA GLU A 113 -15.48 -15.33 -0.13
C GLU A 113 -14.19 -15.73 0.60
N LYS A 114 -13.10 -14.99 0.38
CA LYS A 114 -11.81 -15.21 1.06
C LYS A 114 -11.80 -14.80 2.54
N GLY A 115 -12.87 -14.19 3.05
CA GLY A 115 -13.04 -13.86 4.46
C GLY A 115 -12.33 -12.60 4.95
N GLY A 116 -11.84 -11.76 4.03
CA GLY A 116 -11.30 -10.44 4.36
C GLY A 116 -12.39 -9.39 4.53
N ASP A 117 -12.13 -8.34 5.32
CA ASP A 117 -13.05 -7.21 5.39
C ASP A 117 -13.06 -6.48 4.04
N VAL A 118 -14.23 -6.29 3.43
CA VAL A 118 -14.39 -5.53 2.18
C VAL A 118 -15.09 -4.21 2.47
N MET A 119 -14.55 -3.11 1.98
CA MET A 119 -15.08 -1.78 2.23
C MET A 119 -15.20 -1.00 0.93
N LEU A 120 -16.40 -0.48 0.64
CA LEU A 120 -16.67 0.41 -0.48
C LEU A 120 -16.57 1.86 -0.02
N VAL A 121 -15.69 2.61 -0.65
CA VAL A 121 -15.46 4.04 -0.47
C VAL A 121 -15.95 4.77 -1.71
N LYS A 122 -17.09 5.44 -1.58
CA LYS A 122 -17.64 6.34 -2.61
C LYS A 122 -17.03 7.73 -2.43
N ILE A 123 -16.37 8.22 -3.46
CA ILE A 123 -15.63 9.47 -3.46
C ILE A 123 -16.25 10.42 -4.48
N HIS A 124 -16.80 11.52 -4.00
CA HIS A 124 -17.26 12.62 -4.82
C HIS A 124 -16.11 13.62 -5.01
N LEU A 125 -15.30 13.44 -6.05
CA LEU A 125 -14.11 14.26 -6.26
C LEU A 125 -14.45 15.72 -6.57
N ASN A 126 -13.78 16.63 -5.87
CA ASN A 126 -13.81 18.06 -6.19
C ASN A 126 -12.96 18.37 -7.43
N LEU A 127 -13.57 18.17 -8.60
CA LEU A 127 -12.95 18.41 -9.92
C LEU A 127 -13.30 19.81 -10.47
N HIS A 128 -13.95 20.66 -9.68
CA HIS A 128 -14.22 22.04 -10.07
C HIS A 128 -12.92 22.83 -10.13
N HIS A 129 -12.70 23.56 -11.23
CA HIS A 129 -11.50 24.35 -11.47
C HIS A 129 -10.20 23.57 -11.33
N LEU A 130 -10.14 22.35 -11.89
CA LEU A 130 -8.88 21.60 -11.99
C LEU A 130 -7.80 22.45 -12.65
N THR A 131 -6.77 22.77 -11.87
CA THR A 131 -5.52 23.35 -12.34
C THR A 131 -4.47 22.27 -12.49
N THR A 132 -3.53 22.46 -13.41
CA THR A 132 -2.36 21.59 -13.52
C THR A 132 -1.61 21.58 -12.20
N GLY A 133 -1.51 20.42 -11.57
CA GLY A 133 -0.86 20.25 -10.28
C GLY A 133 -0.40 18.81 -10.07
N ASP A 134 0.47 18.63 -9.09
CA ASP A 134 1.01 17.32 -8.72
C ASP A 134 0.02 16.58 -7.82
N PHE A 135 -0.58 15.51 -8.34
CA PHE A 135 -1.43 14.64 -7.55
C PHE A 135 -0.65 13.97 -6.42
N ARG A 136 -1.24 13.99 -5.24
CA ARG A 136 -0.72 13.40 -4.01
C ARG A 136 -1.85 12.71 -3.26
N ASN A 137 -1.47 11.73 -2.45
CA ASN A 137 -2.36 11.11 -1.48
C ASN A 137 -1.68 11.02 -0.12
N ILE A 138 -2.50 10.99 0.92
CA ILE A 138 -2.14 10.47 2.24
C ILE A 138 -3.14 9.38 2.54
N SER A 139 -2.68 8.16 2.77
CA SER A 139 -3.53 7.02 3.12
C SER A 139 -2.96 6.37 4.37
N VAL A 140 -3.72 6.29 5.45
CA VAL A 140 -3.23 5.79 6.75
C VAL A 140 -4.05 4.59 7.21
N PHE A 141 -3.34 3.51 7.49
CA PHE A 141 -3.91 2.27 8.01
C PHE A 141 -3.32 1.95 9.39
N GLU A 142 -4.14 1.35 10.24
CA GLU A 142 -3.81 0.98 11.61
C GLU A 142 -3.95 -0.53 11.81
N SER A 143 -2.97 -1.13 12.49
CA SER A 143 -3.01 -2.52 12.95
C SER A 143 -2.64 -2.60 14.43
N THR A 144 -3.19 -3.59 15.14
CA THR A 144 -2.86 -3.90 16.53
C THR A 144 -1.53 -4.65 16.69
N ARG A 145 -0.98 -5.20 15.60
CA ARG A 145 0.33 -5.86 15.57
C ARG A 145 1.17 -5.37 14.40
N ALA A 146 2.48 -5.50 14.60
CA ALA A 146 3.47 -5.33 13.56
C ALA A 146 3.35 -6.44 12.51
N LYS A 147 2.99 -6.05 11.30
CA LYS A 147 2.85 -6.88 10.10
C LYS A 147 3.66 -6.31 8.95
N THR A 148 4.17 -7.18 8.09
CA THR A 148 4.65 -6.80 6.76
C THR A 148 3.46 -6.86 5.83
N LEU A 149 3.02 -5.70 5.34
CA LEU A 149 1.81 -5.60 4.54
C LEU A 149 2.17 -5.43 3.07
N GLU A 150 1.60 -6.26 2.21
CA GLU A 150 1.58 -6.05 0.76
C GLU A 150 0.24 -5.41 0.38
N CYS A 151 0.30 -4.29 -0.33
CA CYS A 151 -0.87 -3.67 -0.96
C CYS A 151 -0.79 -3.88 -2.47
N THR A 152 -1.75 -4.62 -3.01
CA THR A 152 -1.98 -4.68 -4.46
C THR A 152 -3.04 -3.64 -4.83
N THR A 153 -2.66 -2.61 -5.60
CA THR A 153 -3.60 -1.61 -6.12
C THR A 153 -3.90 -1.90 -7.58
N THR A 154 -5.16 -2.15 -7.91
CA THR A 154 -5.63 -2.41 -9.27
C THR A 154 -6.55 -1.29 -9.73
N VAL A 155 -6.30 -0.73 -10.91
CA VAL A 155 -7.15 0.28 -11.54
C VAL A 155 -7.98 -0.38 -12.62
N TYR A 156 -9.28 -0.12 -12.60
CA TYR A 156 -10.23 -0.58 -13.59
C TYR A 156 -10.84 0.61 -14.33
N HIS A 157 -11.04 0.44 -15.63
CA HIS A 157 -11.76 1.37 -16.47
C HIS A 157 -12.72 0.58 -17.36
N PHE A 158 -14.01 0.90 -17.31
CA PHE A 158 -15.07 0.06 -17.91
C PHE A 158 -14.98 -1.42 -17.48
N GLY A 159 -14.64 -1.66 -16.20
CA GLY A 159 -14.47 -3.01 -15.65
C GLY A 159 -13.22 -3.76 -16.12
N GLN A 160 -12.45 -3.19 -17.04
CA GLN A 160 -11.20 -3.78 -17.51
C GLN A 160 -10.04 -3.28 -16.66
N ARG A 161 -9.16 -4.21 -16.26
CA ARG A 161 -7.94 -3.87 -15.54
C ARG A 161 -6.97 -3.15 -16.47
N ILE A 162 -6.62 -1.91 -16.15
CA ILE A 162 -5.69 -1.10 -16.95
C ILE A 162 -4.33 -0.88 -16.28
N LEU A 163 -4.27 -1.00 -14.96
CA LEU A 163 -3.03 -0.89 -14.19
C LEU A 163 -3.11 -1.78 -12.95
N GLU A 164 -1.97 -2.35 -12.56
CA GLU A 164 -1.79 -3.03 -11.30
C GLU A 164 -0.42 -2.71 -10.74
N THR A 165 -0.38 -2.31 -9.47
CA THR A 165 0.87 -2.03 -8.75
C THR A 165 0.89 -2.78 -7.43
N LYS A 166 2.09 -3.10 -6.96
CA LYS A 166 2.31 -3.73 -5.67
C LYS A 166 3.27 -2.88 -4.85
N GLN A 167 2.94 -2.67 -3.58
CA GLN A 167 3.78 -1.96 -2.63
C GLN A 167 3.84 -2.75 -1.33
N VAL A 168 5.05 -2.98 -0.83
CA VAL A 168 5.27 -3.65 0.45
C VAL A 168 5.66 -2.60 1.50
N GLN A 169 5.07 -2.71 2.68
CA GLN A 169 5.45 -1.93 3.85
C GLN A 169 5.85 -2.82 5.01
N TYR A 170 6.97 -2.46 5.61
CA TYR A 170 7.47 -3.09 6.82
C TYR A 170 6.98 -2.30 8.05
N PRO A 171 6.71 -2.97 9.17
CA PRO A 171 6.35 -2.28 10.39
C PRO A 171 7.52 -1.41 10.84
N LEU A 172 7.25 -0.13 11.16
CA LEU A 172 8.25 0.73 11.76
C LEU A 172 8.70 0.11 13.10
N PRO A 173 10.02 0.03 13.36
CA PRO A 173 10.51 -0.43 14.66
C PRO A 173 9.95 0.49 15.74
N ALA A 174 9.50 -0.09 16.85
CA ALA A 174 9.10 0.70 18.01
C ALA A 174 10.29 1.57 18.44
N SER A 175 10.09 2.89 18.49
CA SER A 175 11.17 3.80 18.88
C SER A 175 11.66 3.44 20.29
N PRO A 176 12.98 3.30 20.52
CA PRO A 176 13.55 2.94 21.82
C PRO A 176 13.35 4.02 22.91
N THR A 177 12.75 5.17 22.57
CA THR A 177 12.47 6.27 23.50
C THR A 177 11.14 6.13 24.24
N THR A 178 10.37 5.07 24.00
CA THR A 178 9.11 4.83 24.72
C THR A 178 9.44 4.23 26.09
N THR A 179 9.72 5.09 27.07
CA THR A 179 9.67 4.71 28.49
C THR A 179 8.32 4.04 28.73
N PRO A 180 8.24 2.88 29.42
CA PRO A 180 6.98 2.21 29.71
C PRO A 180 6.18 3.10 30.67
N THR A 181 5.44 4.04 30.10
CA THR A 181 4.41 4.77 30.81
C THR A 181 3.24 3.81 30.93
N THR A 182 2.77 3.66 32.16
CA THR A 182 1.74 2.75 32.66
C THR A 182 0.34 3.04 32.12
N THR A 183 0.23 3.52 30.88
CA THR A 183 -1.04 3.73 30.17
C THR A 183 -1.30 2.56 29.24
N THR A 184 -2.35 1.81 29.57
CA THR A 184 -2.95 0.64 28.91
C THR A 184 -3.50 0.89 27.50
N THR A 185 -2.91 1.80 26.72
CA THR A 185 -3.28 1.98 25.32
C THR A 185 -2.67 0.86 24.47
N PRO A 186 -3.46 0.10 23.70
CA PRO A 186 -2.92 -0.93 22.82
C PRO A 186 -1.96 -0.28 21.83
N GLN A 187 -0.77 -0.88 21.65
CA GLN A 187 0.22 -0.42 20.69
C GLN A 187 -0.40 -0.47 19.29
N ARG A 188 -0.37 0.66 18.58
CA ARG A 188 -0.87 0.78 17.21
C ARG A 188 0.30 0.89 16.25
N HIS A 189 0.25 0.13 15.18
CA HIS A 189 1.20 0.21 14.07
C HIS A 189 0.55 0.95 12.90
N LEU A 190 1.23 1.98 12.40
CA LEU A 190 0.76 2.82 11.30
C LEU A 190 1.42 2.41 9.99
N TYR A 191 0.63 2.40 8.93
CA TYR A 191 1.06 2.12 7.57
C TYR A 191 0.56 3.21 6.64
N HIS A 192 1.35 3.51 5.61
CA HIS A 192 1.02 4.50 4.58
C HIS A 192 1.23 3.95 3.18
N PHE A 193 0.18 3.78 2.40
CA PHE A 193 0.33 3.31 1.02
C PHE A 193 0.17 4.44 0.02
N ASP A 194 1.07 4.48 -0.95
CA ASP A 194 0.94 5.36 -2.10
C ASP A 194 -0.22 4.89 -2.96
N PHE A 195 -0.99 5.86 -3.46
CA PHE A 195 -2.01 5.59 -4.44
C PHE A 195 -1.38 5.49 -5.83
N VAL A 196 -2.19 5.29 -6.87
CA VAL A 196 -1.73 5.22 -8.26
C VAL A 196 -1.42 6.61 -8.81
N LYS A 197 -0.41 7.27 -8.23
CA LYS A 197 -0.05 8.68 -8.46
C LYS A 197 0.10 9.01 -9.94
N GLN A 198 0.96 8.28 -10.65
CA GLN A 198 1.25 8.56 -12.06
C GLN A 198 0.00 8.43 -12.94
N PHE A 199 -0.83 7.41 -12.68
CA PHE A 199 -2.08 7.22 -13.38
C PHE A 199 -3.05 8.37 -13.09
N PHE A 200 -3.29 8.71 -11.82
CA PHE A 200 -4.22 9.79 -11.47
C PHE A 200 -3.75 11.16 -11.99
N SER A 201 -2.45 11.45 -11.95
CA SER A 201 -1.88 12.65 -12.58
C SER A 201 -2.21 12.73 -14.07
N ALA A 202 -1.98 11.64 -14.82
CA ALA A 202 -2.27 11.59 -16.25
C ALA A 202 -3.78 11.63 -16.53
N PHE A 203 -4.59 10.92 -15.74
CA PHE A 203 -6.04 10.91 -15.84
C PHE A 203 -6.61 12.32 -15.63
N LEU A 204 -6.21 13.04 -14.58
CA LEU A 204 -6.68 14.40 -14.31
C LEU A 204 -6.23 15.39 -15.39
N ALA A 205 -4.99 15.24 -15.90
CA ALA A 205 -4.50 16.02 -17.02
C ALA A 205 -5.24 15.75 -18.34
N GLY A 206 -5.75 14.53 -18.55
CA GLY A 206 -6.65 14.21 -19.67
C GLY A 206 -8.08 14.69 -19.42
N PHE A 207 -8.56 14.57 -18.18
CA PHE A 207 -9.90 14.96 -17.76
C PHE A 207 -10.15 16.46 -17.96
N GLN A 208 -9.16 17.31 -17.69
CA GLN A 208 -9.26 18.76 -17.94
C GLN A 208 -9.49 19.11 -19.42
N CYS A 209 -9.05 18.24 -20.33
CA CYS A 209 -9.18 18.46 -21.78
C CYS A 209 -10.59 18.11 -22.30
N LEU A 210 -11.39 17.39 -21.52
CA LEU A 210 -12.78 17.07 -21.86
C LEU A 210 -13.63 18.33 -21.76
N ARG A 211 -14.39 18.63 -22.82
CA ARG A 211 -15.19 19.86 -22.93
C ARG A 211 -16.65 19.64 -22.55
N MET A 212 -17.17 18.43 -22.77
CA MET A 212 -18.56 18.12 -22.51
C MET A 212 -18.69 17.48 -21.12
N ASP A 213 -19.66 17.95 -20.32
CA ASP A 213 -19.91 17.38 -18.99
C ASP A 213 -20.27 15.89 -19.06
N VAL A 214 -20.91 15.46 -20.15
CA VAL A 214 -21.23 14.05 -20.39
C VAL A 214 -19.97 13.20 -20.53
N GLU A 215 -18.95 13.68 -21.25
CA GLU A 215 -17.67 12.97 -21.38
C GLU A 215 -16.97 12.84 -20.03
N ARG A 216 -17.00 13.91 -19.23
CA ARG A 216 -16.45 13.95 -17.88
C ARG A 216 -17.14 12.96 -16.95
N MET A 217 -18.47 12.94 -16.94
CA MET A 217 -19.25 11.97 -16.17
C MET A 217 -18.92 10.53 -16.59
N ILE A 218 -18.91 10.24 -17.89
CA ILE A 218 -18.58 8.89 -18.39
C ILE A 218 -17.16 8.47 -17.97
N ALA A 219 -16.17 9.37 -18.10
CA ALA A 219 -14.78 9.07 -17.76
C ALA A 219 -14.60 8.77 -16.28
N ILE A 220 -15.24 9.55 -15.38
CA ILE A 220 -15.10 9.33 -13.94
C ILE A 220 -15.95 8.17 -13.44
N ASP A 221 -17.18 8.03 -13.94
CA ASP A 221 -18.08 6.97 -13.52
C ASP A 221 -17.50 5.61 -13.90
N ASN A 222 -16.81 5.49 -15.03
CA ASN A 222 -16.26 4.19 -15.41
C ASN A 222 -14.88 3.90 -14.79
N LEU A 223 -14.34 4.81 -13.97
CA LEU A 223 -13.11 4.63 -13.24
C LEU A 223 -13.39 4.02 -11.85
N SER A 224 -12.66 2.95 -11.53
CA SER A 224 -12.66 2.36 -10.19
C SER A 224 -11.27 1.90 -9.81
N VAL A 225 -10.97 1.93 -8.51
CA VAL A 225 -9.69 1.42 -7.97
C VAL A 225 -10.00 0.42 -6.87
N MET A 226 -9.24 -0.66 -6.82
CA MET A 226 -9.32 -1.67 -5.77
C MET A 226 -7.96 -1.79 -5.11
N GLN A 227 -7.91 -1.71 -3.78
CA GLN A 227 -6.71 -1.97 -3.00
C GLN A 227 -6.92 -3.20 -2.12
N VAL A 228 -6.07 -4.21 -2.28
CA VAL A 228 -6.11 -5.43 -1.48
C VAL A 228 -4.88 -5.46 -0.60
N PHE A 229 -5.09 -5.59 0.71
CA PHE A 229 -4.04 -5.63 1.72
C PHE A 229 -3.88 -7.04 2.27
N GLU A 230 -2.67 -7.57 2.20
CA GLU A 230 -2.32 -8.93 2.60
C GLU A 230 -1.18 -8.91 3.62
N ASP A 231 -1.23 -9.80 4.61
CA ASP A 231 -0.12 -10.02 5.53
C ASP A 231 0.87 -11.01 4.90
N VAL A 232 2.06 -10.52 4.56
CA VAL A 232 3.12 -11.34 3.96
C VAL A 232 4.23 -11.66 4.96
N SER A 233 3.99 -11.48 6.26
CA SER A 233 4.96 -11.84 7.31
C SER A 233 5.20 -13.35 7.43
N LEU A 234 4.26 -14.20 7.00
CA LEU A 234 4.36 -15.66 7.07
C LEU A 234 4.42 -16.27 5.66
N PRO A 235 5.60 -16.69 5.18
CA PRO A 235 5.81 -17.09 3.77
C PRO A 235 5.17 -18.43 3.37
N PHE A 236 4.54 -19.16 4.30
CA PHE A 236 4.02 -20.53 4.08
C PHE A 236 2.50 -20.65 4.14
N GLU A 237 1.79 -19.56 4.45
CA GLU A 237 0.33 -19.51 4.40
C GLU A 237 -0.07 -18.71 3.17
N GLN A 238 -1.08 -19.18 2.43
CA GLN A 238 -1.66 -18.38 1.36
C GLN A 238 -2.33 -17.17 2.02
N PRO A 239 -1.86 -15.94 1.79
CA PRO A 239 -2.31 -14.81 2.57
C PRO A 239 -3.79 -14.57 2.27
N SER A 240 -4.63 -14.66 3.29
CA SER A 240 -6.00 -14.16 3.21
C SER A 240 -5.96 -12.63 3.23
N PRO A 241 -6.77 -11.94 2.40
CA PRO A 241 -6.83 -10.49 2.43
C PRO A 241 -7.28 -10.02 3.81
N LEU A 242 -6.53 -9.09 4.41
CA LEU A 242 -6.90 -8.45 5.68
C LEU A 242 -7.99 -7.40 5.46
N LEU A 243 -7.88 -6.66 4.36
CA LEU A 243 -8.78 -5.59 3.98
C LEU A 243 -8.77 -5.44 2.45
N CYS A 244 -9.93 -5.27 1.86
CA CYS A 244 -10.10 -4.85 0.48
C CYS A 244 -10.85 -3.52 0.45
N VAL A 245 -10.26 -2.48 -0.14
CA VAL A 245 -10.88 -1.17 -0.29
C VAL A 245 -11.25 -0.94 -1.75
N LEU A 246 -12.53 -0.79 -2.02
CA LEU A 246 -13.10 -0.49 -3.33
C LEU A 246 -13.36 1.01 -3.42
N TYR A 247 -12.69 1.72 -4.32
CA TYR A 247 -12.89 3.14 -4.56
C TYR A 247 -13.76 3.34 -5.79
N GLN A 248 -14.95 3.92 -5.57
CA GLN A 248 -15.86 4.36 -6.61
C GLN A 248 -15.79 5.89 -6.69
N PHE A 249 -15.55 6.42 -7.89
CA PHE A 249 -15.42 7.86 -8.10
C PHE A 249 -16.62 8.43 -8.82
N GLU A 250 -17.00 9.64 -8.43
CA GLU A 250 -18.04 10.47 -9.04
C GLU A 250 -17.58 11.94 -8.97
N CYS A 251 -18.17 12.82 -9.78
CA CYS A 251 -17.97 14.27 -9.63
C CYS A 251 -18.73 14.79 -8.40
N GLY A 252 -18.12 15.68 -7.62
CA GLY A 252 -18.81 16.41 -6.55
C GLY A 252 -17.92 17.44 -5.84
N LYS A 253 -18.01 17.53 -4.50
CA LYS A 253 -17.37 18.62 -3.73
C LYS A 253 -16.29 18.16 -2.76
N GLY A 254 -15.81 16.93 -2.90
CA GLY A 254 -14.81 16.31 -2.04
C GLY A 254 -15.39 15.45 -0.92
N GLU A 255 -16.69 15.18 -0.94
CA GLU A 255 -17.33 14.30 0.03
C GLU A 255 -16.89 12.85 -0.16
N THR A 256 -16.72 12.11 0.94
CA THR A 256 -16.42 10.68 0.91
C THR A 256 -17.35 9.94 1.87
N ARG A 257 -17.87 8.79 1.44
CA ARG A 257 -18.66 7.87 2.27
C ARG A 257 -18.07 6.48 2.18
N ALA A 258 -17.86 5.83 3.32
CA ALA A 258 -17.39 4.45 3.39
C ALA A 258 -18.46 3.55 4.00
N VAL A 259 -18.62 2.35 3.45
CA VAL A 259 -19.49 1.29 3.96
C VAL A 259 -18.76 -0.05 3.86
N PHE A 260 -19.03 -0.97 4.78
CA PHE A 260 -18.57 -2.35 4.68
C PHE A 260 -19.48 -3.15 3.74
N VAL A 261 -18.90 -4.13 3.05
CA VAL A 261 -19.59 -5.00 2.11
C VAL A 261 -19.62 -6.41 2.71
N GLU A 262 -20.83 -6.96 2.87
CA GLU A 262 -21.09 -8.27 3.51
C GLU A 262 -21.89 -9.21 2.60
#